data_AF-A0A7C7XG02-F1
#
_entry.id   AF-A0A7C7XG02-F1
#
_cell.length_a   1.000
_cell.length_b   1.000
_cell.length_c   1.000
_cell.angle_alpha   90.00
_cell.angle_beta   90.00
_cell.angle_gamma   90.00
#
_symmetry.space_group_name_H-M   'P 1'
#
loop_
_entity.id
_entity.type
_entity.pdbx_description
1 polymer ?
#
loop_
_entity_poly.entity_id
_entity_poly.type
_entity_poly.pdbx_seq_one_letter_code
_entity_poly.pdbx_strand_id
1 'polypeptide(L)'
;MQRDEAFAIVAATCFLEVEEAPLTAVKDLPVGPFTGVVLANELLDNLPPRVVQKTRTGWSELYVNNGREEWQPAPPNAQNMASLLVPNAPLGTCLPLHLKAAVWVNRALNLLNRGRVLLFDYGLQQTKDFVERPFGEWIRTYNQQHRAGNPYTQAGSRDITCDIAFDQLPGVPQIVAQRDWLLSQGLHAMTEWARGQWHDSAAAPDSEALGARAVLQEAAALTDREGLGGFLVAEWRVGE
;
A
#
# COMPACT_ATOMS: atom_id res chain seq x y z
N MET A 1 -19.60 13.23 15.46
CA MET A 1 -20.97 13.69 15.14
C MET A 1 -20.98 14.49 13.83
N GLN A 2 -20.52 15.75 13.80
CA GLN A 2 -20.54 16.57 12.57
C GLN A 2 -19.71 15.99 11.40
N ARG A 3 -18.52 15.46 11.71
CA ARG A 3 -17.71 14.72 10.74
C ARG A 3 -18.44 13.47 10.23
N ASP A 4 -19.05 12.69 11.12
CA ASP A 4 -19.71 11.43 10.75
C ASP A 4 -20.96 11.67 9.89
N GLU A 5 -21.72 12.74 10.19
CA GLU A 5 -22.85 13.20 9.37
C GLU A 5 -22.39 13.65 7.97
N ALA A 6 -21.31 14.44 7.90
CA ALA A 6 -20.70 14.83 6.64
C ALA A 6 -20.21 13.62 5.81
N PHE A 7 -19.63 12.62 6.47
CA PHE A 7 -19.23 11.37 5.83
C PHE A 7 -20.42 10.53 5.37
N ALA A 8 -21.53 10.55 6.10
CA ALA A 8 -22.76 9.88 5.67
C ALA A 8 -23.33 10.48 4.37
N ILE A 9 -23.19 11.79 4.15
CA ILE A 9 -23.58 12.44 2.88
C ILE A 9 -22.70 11.93 1.73
N VAL A 10 -21.38 11.83 1.93
CA VAL A 10 -20.48 11.23 0.93
C VAL A 10 -20.88 9.78 0.65
N ALA A 11 -21.12 8.97 1.68
CA ALA A 11 -21.53 7.58 1.49
C ALA A 11 -22.87 7.45 0.74
N ALA A 12 -23.87 8.24 1.11
CA ALA A 12 -25.19 8.23 0.47
C ALA A 12 -25.15 8.65 -1.02
N THR A 13 -24.16 9.44 -1.42
CA THR A 13 -23.96 9.85 -2.82
C THR A 13 -23.13 8.85 -3.64
N CYS A 14 -22.43 7.92 -2.97
CA CYS A 14 -21.53 6.96 -3.60
C CYS A 14 -22.14 5.54 -3.74
N PHE A 15 -23.15 5.19 -2.93
CA PHE A 15 -23.75 3.87 -2.91
C PHE A 15 -25.25 3.93 -3.26
N LEU A 16 -25.71 3.07 -4.18
CA LEU A 16 -27.14 2.77 -4.35
C LEU A 16 -27.65 2.03 -3.09
N GLU A 17 -28.92 2.22 -2.75
CA GLU A 17 -29.59 1.75 -1.52
C GLU A 17 -28.96 0.49 -0.92
N VAL A 18 -28.51 0.62 0.34
CA VAL A 18 -27.83 -0.43 1.08
C VAL A 18 -28.83 -1.55 1.42
N GLU A 19 -29.03 -2.49 0.51
CA GLU A 19 -29.25 -3.87 0.94
C GLU A 19 -27.99 -4.28 1.71
N GLU A 20 -28.14 -4.70 2.96
CA GLU A 20 -27.03 -5.22 3.76
C GLU A 20 -26.42 -6.42 3.02
N ALA A 21 -25.34 -6.19 2.27
CA ALA A 21 -24.60 -7.25 1.62
C ALA A 21 -24.10 -8.22 2.70
N PRO A 22 -24.25 -9.54 2.52
CA PRO A 22 -23.84 -10.52 3.53
C PRO A 22 -22.34 -10.38 3.82
N LEU A 23 -22.00 -10.05 5.07
CA LEU A 23 -20.62 -9.93 5.54
C LEU A 23 -20.12 -11.28 6.07
N THR A 24 -18.95 -11.71 5.61
CA THR A 24 -18.27 -12.90 6.13
C THR A 24 -16.79 -12.60 6.37
N ALA A 25 -16.30 -12.94 7.56
CA ALA A 25 -14.88 -12.88 7.89
C ALA A 25 -14.25 -14.27 7.71
N VAL A 26 -13.16 -14.34 6.95
CA VAL A 26 -12.38 -15.57 6.70
C VAL A 26 -10.93 -15.37 7.13
N LYS A 27 -10.25 -16.47 7.48
CA LYS A 27 -8.85 -16.43 7.97
C LYS A 27 -7.82 -16.21 6.86
N ASP A 28 -8.19 -16.52 5.62
CA ASP A 28 -7.35 -16.42 4.43
C ASP A 28 -8.28 -16.12 3.25
N LEU A 29 -7.70 -15.92 2.07
CA LEU A 29 -8.45 -15.75 0.83
C LEU A 29 -9.50 -16.87 0.64
N PRO A 30 -10.69 -16.55 0.08
CA PRO A 30 -11.76 -17.52 -0.09
C PRO A 30 -11.36 -18.69 -1.00
N VAL A 31 -12.11 -19.78 -0.90
CA VAL A 31 -11.90 -20.97 -1.75
C VAL A 31 -12.83 -20.91 -2.95
N GLY A 32 -12.28 -21.26 -4.12
CA GLY A 32 -13.01 -21.30 -5.37
C GLY A 32 -13.03 -19.97 -6.10
N PRO A 33 -13.26 -20.00 -7.42
CA PRO A 33 -13.21 -18.79 -8.21
C PRO A 33 -14.51 -17.96 -8.08
N PHE A 34 -14.40 -16.64 -8.20
CA PHE A 34 -15.53 -15.73 -8.13
C PHE A 34 -15.41 -14.60 -9.17
N THR A 35 -16.51 -13.87 -9.37
CA THR A 35 -16.52 -12.60 -10.11
C THR A 35 -16.65 -11.47 -9.11
N GLY A 36 -15.71 -10.52 -9.12
CA GLY A 36 -15.73 -9.43 -8.15
C GLY A 36 -14.45 -8.61 -8.11
N VAL A 37 -14.27 -7.90 -7.00
CA VAL A 37 -13.10 -7.05 -6.76
C VAL A 37 -12.39 -7.54 -5.50
N VAL A 38 -11.07 -7.74 -5.60
CA VAL A 38 -10.20 -7.88 -4.43
C VAL A 38 -9.59 -6.51 -4.14
N LEU A 39 -9.79 -6.00 -2.94
CA LEU A 39 -9.19 -4.75 -2.47
C LEU A 39 -8.12 -5.06 -1.43
N ALA A 40 -6.93 -4.47 -1.59
CA ALA A 40 -5.84 -4.53 -0.61
C ALA A 40 -5.34 -3.10 -0.34
N ASN A 41 -5.60 -2.57 0.84
CA ASN A 41 -5.13 -1.25 1.25
C ASN A 41 -4.11 -1.41 2.37
N GLU A 42 -2.86 -1.01 2.14
CA GLU A 42 -1.73 -1.12 3.09
C GLU A 42 -1.63 -2.54 3.69
N LEU A 43 -1.73 -3.54 2.80
CA LEU A 43 -1.63 -4.95 3.17
C LEU A 43 -0.25 -5.50 2.87
N LEU A 44 0.36 -5.05 1.76
CA LEU A 44 1.56 -5.69 1.24
C LEU A 44 2.79 -5.24 2.00
N ASP A 45 2.83 -3.98 2.43
CA ASP A 45 3.90 -3.43 3.26
C ASP A 45 4.10 -4.21 4.58
N ASN A 46 3.02 -4.84 5.05
CA ASN A 46 2.98 -5.71 6.22
C ASN A 46 3.41 -7.18 5.91
N LEU A 47 3.59 -7.54 4.64
CA LEU A 47 4.07 -8.87 4.26
C LEU A 47 5.61 -8.89 4.24
N PRO A 48 6.26 -9.82 4.98
CA PRO A 48 7.69 -9.71 5.21
C PRO A 48 8.48 -9.98 3.91
N PRO A 49 9.38 -9.06 3.51
CA PRO A 49 10.29 -9.28 2.40
C PRO A 49 11.44 -10.20 2.85
N ARG A 50 12.19 -10.74 1.88
CA ARG A 50 13.59 -11.08 2.15
C ARG A 50 14.42 -9.82 2.01
N VAL A 51 15.45 -9.66 2.84
CA VAL A 51 16.38 -8.54 2.74
C VAL A 51 17.72 -9.08 2.30
N VAL A 52 18.22 -8.59 1.15
CA VAL A 52 19.47 -9.06 0.57
C VAL A 52 20.45 -7.91 0.36
N GLN A 53 21.74 -8.17 0.56
CA GLN A 53 22.81 -7.21 0.34
C GLN A 53 23.83 -7.75 -0.67
N LYS A 54 24.23 -6.88 -1.61
CA LYS A 54 25.24 -7.20 -2.61
C LYS A 54 26.63 -7.27 -1.98
N THR A 55 27.32 -8.38 -2.20
CA THR A 55 28.70 -8.60 -1.74
C THR A 55 29.62 -8.94 -2.91
N ARG A 56 30.92 -9.08 -2.63
CA ARG A 56 31.93 -9.46 -3.63
C ARG A 56 31.72 -10.87 -4.21
N THR A 57 31.07 -11.76 -3.45
CA THR A 57 30.90 -13.17 -3.82
C THR A 57 29.47 -13.53 -4.22
N GLY A 58 28.56 -12.56 -4.28
CA GLY A 58 27.15 -12.80 -4.62
C GLY A 58 26.23 -11.87 -3.85
N TRP A 59 25.10 -12.41 -3.41
CA TRP A 59 24.19 -11.73 -2.49
C TRP A 59 24.15 -12.47 -1.16
N SER A 60 24.15 -11.73 -0.05
CA SER A 60 23.88 -12.25 1.29
C SER A 60 22.46 -11.89 1.70
N GLU A 61 21.78 -12.76 2.43
CA GLU A 61 20.48 -12.51 3.04
C GLU A 61 20.65 -12.20 4.52
N LEU A 62 19.83 -11.26 4.99
CA LEU A 62 19.75 -10.86 6.39
C LEU A 62 18.92 -11.86 7.18
N TYR A 63 19.51 -12.38 8.25
CA TYR A 63 18.88 -13.12 9.32
C TYR A 63 18.94 -12.31 10.61
N VAL A 64 18.00 -12.57 11.52
CA VAL A 64 17.98 -11.93 12.84
C VAL A 64 18.01 -13.02 13.89
N ASN A 65 19.09 -13.06 14.67
CA ASN A 65 19.29 -14.04 15.72
C ASN A 65 19.49 -13.33 17.06
N ASN A 66 18.60 -13.56 18.03
CA ASN A 66 18.61 -12.91 19.34
C ASN A 66 18.74 -11.37 19.26
N GLY A 67 18.01 -10.74 18.34
CA GLY A 67 17.99 -9.29 18.14
C GLY A 67 19.25 -8.73 17.47
N ARG A 68 20.10 -9.57 16.90
CA ARG A 68 21.31 -9.18 16.15
C ARG A 68 21.20 -9.58 14.70
N GLU A 69 21.71 -8.72 13.83
CA GLU A 69 21.84 -9.02 12.40
C GLU A 69 22.90 -10.10 12.17
N GLU A 70 22.58 -11.05 11.30
CA GLU A 70 23.47 -12.07 10.82
C GLU A 70 23.32 -12.17 9.30
N TRP A 71 24.41 -11.98 8.56
CA TRP A 71 24.40 -12.02 7.09
C TRP A 71 24.96 -13.35 6.60
N GLN A 72 24.13 -14.12 5.91
CA GLN A 72 24.50 -15.43 5.36
C GLN A 72 24.38 -15.41 3.83
N PRO A 73 25.07 -16.27 3.08
CA PRO A 73 24.84 -16.38 1.64
C PRO A 73 23.35 -16.58 1.31
N ALA A 74 22.79 -15.75 0.44
CA ALA A 74 21.39 -15.86 0.07
C ALA A 74 21.14 -17.18 -0.70
N PRO A 75 19.95 -17.79 -0.58
CA PRO A 75 19.63 -18.99 -1.35
C PRO A 75 19.62 -18.69 -2.87
N PRO A 76 19.88 -19.69 -3.74
CA PRO A 76 20.05 -19.47 -5.18
C PRO A 76 18.90 -18.70 -5.84
N ASN A 77 17.65 -18.96 -5.45
CA ASN A 77 16.48 -18.24 -5.99
C ASN A 77 16.49 -16.75 -5.63
N ALA A 78 16.87 -16.38 -4.41
CA ALA A 78 16.99 -14.98 -4.00
C ALA A 78 18.17 -14.29 -4.71
N GLN A 79 19.32 -14.97 -4.86
CA GLN A 79 20.46 -14.46 -5.62
C GLN A 79 20.10 -14.19 -7.09
N ASN A 80 19.40 -15.14 -7.72
CA ASN A 80 18.97 -15.03 -9.12
C ASN A 80 17.99 -13.87 -9.29
N MET A 81 16.98 -13.75 -8.41
CA MET A 81 16.01 -12.67 -8.45
C MET A 81 16.68 -11.30 -8.27
N ALA A 82 17.52 -11.14 -7.25
CA ALA A 82 18.21 -9.87 -6.99
C ALA A 82 19.13 -9.48 -8.16
N SER A 83 19.85 -10.45 -8.75
CA SER A 83 20.70 -10.21 -9.91
C SER A 83 19.92 -9.95 -11.20
N LEU A 84 18.68 -10.43 -11.32
CA LEU A 84 17.81 -10.10 -12.46
C LEU A 84 17.25 -8.69 -12.33
N LEU A 85 16.80 -8.32 -11.12
CA LEU A 85 16.22 -7.01 -10.84
C LEU A 85 17.27 -5.90 -10.91
N VAL A 86 18.48 -6.15 -10.40
CA VAL A 86 19.59 -5.18 -10.40
C VAL A 86 20.92 -5.88 -10.78
N PRO A 87 21.16 -6.14 -12.08
CA PRO A 87 22.33 -6.91 -12.54
C PRO A 87 23.69 -6.30 -12.16
N ASN A 88 23.77 -4.97 -12.16
CA ASN A 88 25.00 -4.21 -11.87
C ASN A 88 24.94 -3.51 -10.51
N ALA A 89 24.28 -4.12 -9.52
CA ALA A 89 24.19 -3.56 -8.17
C ALA A 89 25.59 -3.25 -7.61
N PRO A 90 25.84 -2.01 -7.14
CA PRO A 90 27.04 -1.69 -6.36
C PRO A 90 27.22 -2.59 -5.14
N LEU A 91 28.47 -2.75 -4.68
CA LEU A 91 28.72 -3.45 -3.42
C LEU A 91 28.06 -2.70 -2.26
N GLY A 92 27.40 -3.44 -1.37
CA GLY A 92 26.66 -2.89 -0.23
C GLY A 92 25.21 -2.51 -0.53
N THR A 93 24.77 -2.53 -1.80
CA THR A 93 23.37 -2.34 -2.17
C THR A 93 22.48 -3.32 -1.41
N CYS A 94 21.48 -2.80 -0.71
CA CYS A 94 20.51 -3.57 0.06
C CYS A 94 19.14 -3.48 -0.61
N LEU A 95 18.47 -4.60 -0.85
CA LEU A 95 17.19 -4.67 -1.56
C LEU A 95 16.16 -5.51 -0.78
N PRO A 96 14.88 -5.10 -0.78
CA PRO A 96 13.79 -5.99 -0.43
C PRO A 96 13.42 -6.90 -1.61
N LEU A 97 13.17 -8.17 -1.34
CA LEU A 97 12.55 -9.12 -2.27
C LEU A 97 11.16 -9.52 -1.74
N HIS A 98 10.11 -9.03 -2.38
CA HIS A 98 8.70 -9.11 -1.99
C HIS A 98 8.03 -10.43 -2.41
N LEU A 99 8.68 -11.56 -2.18
CA LEU A 99 8.18 -12.88 -2.58
C LEU A 99 6.79 -13.19 -2.01
N LYS A 100 6.54 -12.85 -0.73
CA LYS A 100 5.23 -13.11 -0.11
C LYS A 100 4.13 -12.23 -0.66
N ALA A 101 4.42 -10.96 -0.94
CA ALA A 101 3.47 -10.08 -1.60
C ALA A 101 3.15 -10.57 -3.01
N ALA A 102 4.16 -10.96 -3.79
CA ALA A 102 3.97 -11.53 -5.12
C ALA A 102 3.12 -12.82 -5.08
N VAL A 103 3.37 -13.72 -4.11
CA VAL A 103 2.54 -14.92 -3.90
C VAL A 103 1.11 -14.56 -3.53
N TRP A 104 0.91 -13.59 -2.63
CA TRP A 104 -0.43 -13.16 -2.22
C TRP A 104 -1.22 -12.57 -3.40
N VAL A 105 -0.61 -11.68 -4.18
CA VAL A 105 -1.22 -11.09 -5.38
C VAL A 105 -1.54 -12.18 -6.41
N ASN A 106 -0.61 -13.11 -6.66
CA ASN A 106 -0.87 -14.22 -7.57
C ASN A 106 -2.05 -15.10 -7.09
N ARG A 107 -2.16 -15.36 -5.78
CA ARG A 107 -3.32 -16.08 -5.22
C ARG A 107 -4.61 -15.30 -5.44
N ALA A 108 -4.62 -13.99 -5.18
CA ALA A 108 -5.78 -13.14 -5.39
C ALA A 108 -6.23 -13.11 -6.86
N LEU A 109 -5.29 -12.99 -7.80
CA LEU A 109 -5.58 -13.03 -9.24
C LEU A 109 -6.20 -14.37 -9.66
N ASN A 110 -5.68 -15.49 -9.14
CA ASN A 110 -6.17 -16.83 -9.48
C ASN A 110 -7.55 -17.16 -8.88
N LEU A 111 -8.10 -16.32 -8.00
CA LEU A 111 -9.48 -16.45 -7.53
C LEU A 111 -10.48 -15.81 -8.47
N LEU A 112 -10.06 -14.91 -9.35
CA LEU A 112 -10.98 -14.17 -10.19
C LEU A 112 -11.21 -14.92 -11.51
N ASN A 113 -12.46 -15.27 -11.78
CA ASN A 113 -12.89 -15.61 -13.16
C ASN A 113 -13.02 -14.36 -14.01
N ARG A 114 -13.52 -13.28 -13.39
CA ARG A 114 -13.68 -11.96 -13.98
C ARG A 114 -13.66 -10.90 -12.89
N GLY A 115 -13.00 -9.77 -13.14
CA GLY A 115 -13.04 -8.64 -12.23
C GLY A 115 -11.69 -7.95 -12.07
N ARG A 116 -11.41 -7.47 -10.87
CA ARG A 116 -10.24 -6.63 -10.60
C ARG A 116 -9.55 -6.98 -9.30
N VAL A 117 -8.23 -6.82 -9.27
CA VAL A 117 -7.46 -6.65 -8.04
C VAL A 117 -7.04 -5.19 -7.97
N LEU A 118 -7.38 -4.52 -6.88
CA LEU A 118 -7.03 -3.13 -6.60
C LEU A 118 -6.18 -3.08 -5.33
N LEU A 119 -5.01 -2.47 -5.45
CA LEU A 119 -4.01 -2.45 -4.41
C LEU A 119 -3.52 -1.02 -4.20
N PHE A 120 -3.55 -0.55 -2.96
CA PHE A 120 -3.10 0.75 -2.52
C PHE A 120 -1.99 0.53 -1.50
N ASP A 121 -0.77 0.95 -1.84
CA ASP A 121 0.38 0.80 -0.95
C ASP A 121 1.47 1.81 -1.30
N TYR A 122 2.40 2.06 -0.38
CA TYR A 122 3.51 2.97 -0.61
C TYR A 122 4.78 2.21 -0.99
N GLY A 123 5.60 2.85 -1.83
CA GLY A 123 6.88 2.31 -2.24
C GLY A 123 7.36 2.89 -3.55
N LEU A 124 7.99 2.04 -4.36
CA LEU A 124 8.64 2.41 -5.60
C LEU A 124 8.15 1.55 -6.75
N GLN A 125 8.08 2.17 -7.93
CA GLN A 125 7.68 1.44 -9.13
C GLN A 125 8.74 0.39 -9.51
N GLN A 126 10.03 0.67 -9.32
CA GLN A 126 11.12 -0.21 -9.75
C GLN A 126 12.07 -0.54 -8.60
N THR A 127 12.47 -1.81 -8.51
CA THR A 127 13.41 -2.30 -7.50
C THR A 127 14.76 -1.58 -7.57
N LYS A 128 15.20 -1.17 -8.77
CA LYS A 128 16.45 -0.43 -8.95
C LYS A 128 16.48 0.90 -8.19
N ASP A 129 15.32 1.50 -7.91
CA ASP A 129 15.23 2.80 -7.24
C ASP A 129 15.52 2.66 -5.72
N PHE A 130 15.58 1.44 -5.19
CA PHE A 130 16.06 1.16 -3.82
C PHE A 130 17.58 1.20 -3.69
N VAL A 131 18.34 1.12 -4.79
CA VAL A 131 19.81 1.01 -4.76
C VAL A 131 20.46 2.18 -4.04
N GLU A 132 19.89 3.37 -4.19
CA GLU A 132 20.39 4.62 -3.60
C GLU A 132 19.74 4.93 -2.24
N ARG A 133 18.78 4.11 -1.79
CA ARG A 133 18.03 4.36 -0.56
C ARG A 133 18.62 3.60 0.64
N PRO A 134 18.91 4.30 1.75
CA PRO A 134 19.29 3.66 2.99
C PRO A 134 18.27 2.62 3.46
N PHE A 135 18.76 1.48 3.98
CA PHE A 135 17.95 0.39 4.52
C PHE A 135 16.84 0.85 5.48
N GLY A 136 17.16 1.77 6.39
CA GLY A 136 16.21 2.27 7.39
C GLY A 136 15.16 3.24 6.85
N GLU A 137 15.21 3.63 5.57
CA GLU A 137 14.19 4.46 4.93
C GLU A 137 13.02 3.63 4.40
N TRP A 138 13.29 2.41 3.93
CA TRP A 138 12.29 1.53 3.35
C TRP A 138 11.91 0.33 4.23
N ILE A 139 12.69 -0.03 5.24
CA ILE A 139 12.17 -0.75 6.42
C ILE A 139 11.84 0.27 7.49
N ARG A 140 10.56 0.42 7.80
CA ARG A 140 10.07 1.39 8.76
C ARG A 140 9.54 0.66 9.98
N THR A 141 9.66 1.30 11.14
CA THR A 141 9.07 0.79 12.37
C THR A 141 8.27 1.88 13.04
N TYR A 142 7.20 1.48 13.71
CA TYR A 142 6.32 2.41 14.41
C TYR A 142 5.98 1.87 15.81
N ASN A 143 5.92 2.78 16.77
CA ASN A 143 5.41 2.52 18.11
C ASN A 143 4.58 3.73 18.57
N GLN A 144 3.35 3.50 19.00
CA GLN A 144 2.42 4.56 19.44
C GLN A 144 2.37 5.73 18.44
N GLN A 145 2.22 5.41 17.14
CA GLN A 145 2.15 6.38 16.03
C GLN A 145 3.42 7.23 15.79
N HIS A 146 4.53 6.90 16.43
CA HIS A 146 5.81 7.53 16.19
C HIS A 146 6.76 6.57 15.50
N ARG A 147 7.61 7.09 14.60
CA ARG A 147 8.68 6.30 13.99
C ARG A 147 9.58 5.77 15.11
N ALA A 148 9.76 4.47 15.14
CA ALA A 148 10.61 3.79 16.08
C ALA A 148 11.99 3.51 15.45
N GLY A 149 12.90 2.98 16.28
CA GLY A 149 14.28 2.72 15.88
C GLY A 149 14.45 1.33 15.25
N ASN A 150 15.54 0.68 15.66
CA ASN A 150 15.98 -0.61 15.13
C ASN A 150 14.86 -1.70 15.13
N PRO A 151 14.55 -2.33 13.98
CA PRO A 151 13.47 -3.32 13.83
C PRO A 151 13.67 -4.63 14.60
N TYR A 152 14.88 -4.91 15.10
CA TYR A 152 15.20 -6.18 15.77
C TYR A 152 15.09 -6.10 17.30
N THR A 153 14.72 -4.93 17.84
CA THR A 153 14.57 -4.72 19.28
C THR A 153 13.11 -4.70 19.67
N GLN A 154 12.77 -5.29 20.83
CA GLN A 154 11.40 -5.33 21.37
C GLN A 154 10.39 -5.97 20.40
N ALA A 155 10.69 -7.20 19.95
CA ALA A 155 9.82 -7.93 19.01
C ALA A 155 8.36 -8.01 19.51
N GLY A 156 7.42 -7.74 18.60
CA GLY A 156 5.98 -7.71 18.87
C GLY A 156 5.46 -6.41 19.47
N SER A 157 6.33 -5.48 19.92
CA SER A 157 5.91 -4.19 20.47
C SER A 157 5.91 -3.06 19.43
N ARG A 158 6.25 -3.35 18.18
CA ARG A 158 6.39 -2.38 17.11
C ARG A 158 5.77 -2.93 15.85
N ASP A 159 5.15 -2.05 15.10
CA ASP A 159 4.81 -2.32 13.71
C ASP A 159 6.09 -2.25 12.86
N ILE A 160 6.19 -3.10 11.85
CA ILE A 160 7.32 -3.17 10.92
C ILE A 160 6.75 -3.28 9.52
N THR A 161 7.00 -2.26 8.71
CA THR A 161 6.52 -2.18 7.35
C THR A 161 7.67 -2.03 6.36
N CYS A 162 7.43 -2.42 5.11
CA CYS A 162 8.38 -2.29 4.03
C CYS A 162 7.78 -1.57 2.83
N ASP A 163 8.45 -0.53 2.32
CA ASP A 163 8.11 0.06 1.03
C ASP A 163 8.10 -1.03 -0.05
N ILE A 164 7.05 -1.06 -0.88
CA ILE A 164 6.87 -2.09 -1.91
C ILE A 164 7.62 -1.74 -3.19
N ALA A 165 8.38 -2.70 -3.73
CA ALA A 165 8.85 -2.65 -5.12
C ALA A 165 7.80 -3.27 -6.06
N PHE A 166 7.03 -2.43 -6.74
CA PHE A 166 5.86 -2.85 -7.51
C PHE A 166 6.21 -3.68 -8.76
N ASP A 167 7.41 -3.50 -9.33
CA ASP A 167 7.93 -4.32 -10.44
C ASP A 167 8.17 -5.80 -10.07
N GLN A 168 8.14 -6.14 -8.77
CA GLN A 168 8.23 -7.52 -8.30
C GLN A 168 6.86 -8.22 -8.23
N LEU A 169 5.75 -7.49 -8.38
CA LEU A 169 4.41 -8.05 -8.37
C LEU A 169 4.10 -8.74 -9.71
N PRO A 170 3.33 -9.84 -9.70
CA PRO A 170 3.10 -10.63 -10.91
C PRO A 170 2.19 -9.91 -11.91
N GLY A 171 2.31 -10.30 -13.18
CA GLY A 171 1.50 -9.75 -14.27
C GLY A 171 1.95 -8.37 -14.71
N VAL A 172 1.02 -7.60 -15.28
CA VAL A 172 1.28 -6.25 -15.80
C VAL A 172 0.15 -5.32 -15.34
N PRO A 173 0.11 -4.95 -14.05
CA PRO A 173 -0.89 -4.01 -13.56
C PRO A 173 -0.73 -2.65 -14.22
N GLN A 174 -1.83 -1.89 -14.29
CA GLN A 174 -1.71 -0.45 -14.41
C GLN A 174 -1.29 0.12 -13.06
N ILE A 175 -0.22 0.91 -13.05
CA ILE A 175 0.30 1.54 -11.84
C ILE A 175 0.21 3.05 -12.02
N VAL A 176 -0.49 3.72 -11.10
CA VAL A 176 -0.65 5.18 -11.07
C VAL A 176 -0.50 5.70 -9.65
N ALA A 177 -0.29 7.00 -9.47
CA ALA A 177 -0.32 7.60 -8.13
C ALA A 177 -1.76 7.57 -7.57
N GLN A 178 -1.90 7.36 -6.26
CA GLN A 178 -3.17 7.35 -5.55
C GLN A 178 -3.98 8.61 -5.80
N ARG A 179 -3.32 9.78 -5.78
CA ARG A 179 -3.96 11.03 -6.16
C ARG A 179 -4.67 10.91 -7.52
N ASP A 180 -3.92 10.50 -8.53
CA ASP A 180 -4.40 10.51 -9.91
C ASP A 180 -5.49 9.44 -10.09
N TRP A 181 -5.37 8.30 -9.42
CA TRP A 181 -6.43 7.29 -9.36
C TRP A 181 -7.69 7.83 -8.71
N LEU A 182 -7.63 8.38 -7.49
CA LEU A 182 -8.79 8.89 -6.76
C LEU A 182 -9.51 10.01 -7.52
N LEU A 183 -8.75 10.92 -8.15
CA LEU A 183 -9.32 11.96 -9.00
C LEU A 183 -10.03 11.36 -10.22
N SER A 184 -9.44 10.34 -10.85
CA SER A 184 -10.07 9.63 -11.99
C SER A 184 -11.35 8.88 -11.59
N GLN A 185 -11.48 8.46 -10.33
CA GLN A 185 -12.68 7.82 -9.78
C GLN A 185 -13.74 8.81 -9.29
N GLY A 186 -13.52 10.11 -9.47
CA GLY A 186 -14.54 11.12 -9.19
C GLY A 186 -14.51 11.71 -7.77
N LEU A 187 -13.41 11.61 -7.04
CA LEU A 187 -13.27 12.22 -5.70
C LEU A 187 -13.66 13.71 -5.68
N HIS A 188 -13.40 14.44 -6.77
CA HIS A 188 -13.83 15.83 -6.89
C HIS A 188 -15.36 15.95 -6.86
N ALA A 189 -16.08 15.16 -7.65
CA ALA A 189 -17.54 15.18 -7.68
C ALA A 189 -18.14 14.74 -6.33
N MET A 190 -17.55 13.74 -5.67
CA MET A 190 -17.97 13.26 -4.34
C MET A 190 -17.87 14.34 -3.24
N THR A 191 -17.05 15.36 -3.45
CA THR A 191 -16.81 16.46 -2.49
C THR A 191 -17.42 17.79 -2.91
N GLU A 192 -18.21 17.83 -4.00
CA GLU A 192 -18.78 19.08 -4.53
C GLU A 192 -19.77 19.71 -3.55
N TRP A 193 -20.62 18.92 -2.91
CA TRP A 193 -21.57 19.39 -1.90
C TRP A 193 -20.86 20.10 -0.74
N ALA A 194 -19.70 19.59 -0.31
CA ALA A 194 -18.94 20.13 0.80
C ALA A 194 -18.30 21.48 0.43
N ARG A 195 -17.87 21.66 -0.83
CA ARG A 195 -17.42 22.96 -1.33
C ARG A 195 -18.57 23.97 -1.36
N GLY A 196 -19.76 23.57 -1.79
CA GLY A 196 -20.95 24.41 -1.76
C GLY A 196 -21.28 24.88 -0.34
N GLN A 197 -21.40 23.94 0.61
CA GLN A 197 -21.67 24.26 2.02
C GLN A 197 -20.62 25.20 2.61
N TRP A 198 -19.33 24.96 2.36
CA TRP A 198 -18.26 25.81 2.86
C TRP A 198 -18.32 27.23 2.28
N HIS A 199 -18.73 27.37 1.02
CA HIS A 199 -18.89 28.67 0.36
C HIS A 199 -20.08 29.44 0.95
N ASP A 200 -21.22 28.78 1.13
CA ASP A 200 -22.46 29.41 1.59
C ASP A 200 -22.39 29.84 3.07
N SER A 201 -21.65 29.13 3.90
CA SER A 201 -21.44 29.46 5.32
C SER A 201 -20.27 30.41 5.59
N ALA A 202 -19.65 31.02 4.56
CA ALA A 202 -18.43 31.82 4.71
C ALA A 202 -18.58 33.05 5.63
N ALA A 203 -19.79 33.61 5.75
CA ALA A 203 -20.07 34.77 6.60
C ALA A 203 -20.32 34.41 8.09
N ALA A 204 -20.79 33.19 8.36
CA ALA A 204 -21.09 32.70 9.70
C ALA A 204 -21.03 31.16 9.73
N PRO A 205 -19.85 30.56 9.99
CA PRO A 205 -19.67 29.12 9.95
C PRO A 205 -20.50 28.41 11.03
N ASP A 206 -21.27 27.42 10.63
CA ASP A 206 -22.05 26.55 11.51
C ASP A 206 -21.40 25.16 11.65
N SER A 207 -22.09 24.26 12.35
CA SER A 207 -21.67 22.88 12.55
C SER A 207 -21.53 22.08 11.25
N GLU A 208 -22.37 22.35 10.24
CA GLU A 208 -22.35 21.66 8.96
C GLU A 208 -21.14 22.11 8.12
N ALA A 209 -20.81 23.40 8.16
CA ALA A 209 -19.61 23.96 7.56
C ALA A 209 -18.33 23.36 8.13
N LEU A 210 -18.29 23.05 9.44
CA LEU A 210 -17.16 22.34 10.05
C LEU A 210 -17.02 20.90 9.54
N GLY A 211 -18.14 20.19 9.38
CA GLY A 211 -18.16 18.84 8.78
C GLY A 211 -17.70 18.85 7.32
N ALA A 212 -18.20 19.78 6.52
CA ALA A 212 -17.79 19.98 5.13
C ALA A 212 -16.29 20.28 5.01
N ARG A 213 -15.76 21.16 5.88
CA ARG A 213 -14.31 21.45 5.93
C ARG A 213 -13.49 20.20 6.25
N ALA A 214 -13.93 19.35 7.18
CA ALA A 214 -13.23 18.11 7.51
C ALA A 214 -13.13 17.17 6.29
N VAL A 215 -14.24 16.98 5.57
CA VAL A 215 -14.26 16.19 4.32
C VAL A 215 -13.29 16.74 3.28
N LEU A 216 -13.26 18.07 3.08
CA LEU A 216 -12.35 18.70 2.14
C LEU A 216 -10.87 18.55 2.55
N GLN A 217 -10.58 18.65 3.84
CA GLN A 217 -9.23 18.45 4.37
C GLN A 217 -8.75 17.00 4.19
N GLU A 218 -9.63 16.02 4.43
CA GLU A 218 -9.29 14.61 4.24
C GLU A 218 -9.12 14.24 2.77
N ALA A 219 -9.99 14.76 1.88
CA ALA A 219 -9.82 14.60 0.44
C ALA A 219 -8.51 15.23 -0.06
N ALA A 220 -8.13 16.40 0.49
CA ALA A 220 -6.85 17.03 0.19
C ALA A 220 -5.68 16.18 0.69
N ALA A 221 -5.75 15.60 1.89
CA ALA A 221 -4.72 14.72 2.44
C ALA A 221 -4.53 13.45 1.57
N LEU A 222 -5.62 12.84 1.12
CA LEU A 222 -5.58 11.65 0.24
C LEU A 222 -4.98 11.94 -1.15
N THR A 223 -4.93 13.21 -1.57
CA THR A 223 -4.45 13.65 -2.88
C THR A 223 -3.16 14.48 -2.82
N ASP A 224 -2.58 14.64 -1.64
CA ASP A 224 -1.29 15.33 -1.46
C ASP A 224 -0.14 14.47 -2.01
N ARG A 225 0.62 15.00 -2.97
CA ARG A 225 1.69 14.26 -3.66
C ARG A 225 2.86 13.93 -2.73
N GLU A 226 3.10 14.75 -1.73
CA GLU A 226 4.15 14.53 -0.73
C GLU A 226 3.66 13.67 0.45
N GLY A 227 2.37 13.34 0.48
CA GLY A 227 1.72 12.51 1.48
C GLY A 227 1.06 11.28 0.86
N LEU A 228 -0.18 10.98 1.27
CA LEU A 228 -0.91 9.78 0.84
C LEU A 228 -1.17 9.75 -0.67
N GLY A 229 -1.31 10.90 -1.32
CA GLY A 229 -1.49 10.99 -2.76
C GLY A 229 -0.28 10.50 -3.57
N GLY A 230 0.90 10.41 -2.94
CA GLY A 230 2.12 9.82 -3.50
C GLY A 230 2.18 8.30 -3.41
N PHE A 231 1.21 7.64 -2.75
CA PHE A 231 1.10 6.18 -2.75
C PHE A 231 0.83 5.68 -4.17
N LEU A 232 1.05 4.41 -4.41
CA LEU A 232 0.81 3.79 -5.71
C LEU A 232 -0.43 2.92 -5.67
N VAL A 233 -1.20 2.99 -6.75
CA VAL A 233 -2.34 2.12 -7.00
C VAL A 233 -1.97 1.17 -8.11
N ALA A 234 -1.97 -0.13 -7.82
CA ALA A 234 -1.81 -1.18 -8.81
C ALA A 234 -3.16 -1.84 -9.09
N GLU A 235 -3.56 -1.84 -10.36
CA GLU A 235 -4.83 -2.37 -10.82
C GLU A 235 -4.63 -3.45 -11.88
N TRP A 236 -5.13 -4.65 -11.60
CA TRP A 236 -5.20 -5.76 -12.55
C TRP A 236 -6.64 -5.94 -13.04
N ARG A 237 -6.77 -6.31 -14.32
CA ARG A 237 -8.04 -6.74 -14.94
C ARG A 237 -7.97 -8.22 -15.25
N VAL A 238 -9.01 -8.97 -14.87
CA VAL A 238 -9.12 -10.40 -15.13
C VAL A 238 -10.40 -10.68 -15.90
N GLY A 239 -10.30 -11.47 -16.97
CA GLY A 239 -11.45 -12.01 -17.72
C GLY A 239 -12.37 -10.98 -18.37
N GLU A 240 -11.85 -10.20 -19.33
CA GLU A 240 -12.63 -9.23 -20.14
C GLU A 240 -14.00 -9.76 -20.59
#